data_AF-A0A7S4SP30-F1
#
_entry.id   AF-A0A7S4SP30-F1
#
_cell.length_a   1.000
_cell.length_b   1.000
_cell.length_c   1.000
_cell.angle_alpha   90.00
_cell.angle_beta   90.00
_cell.angle_gamma   90.00
#
_symmetry.space_group_name_H-M   'P 1'
#
loop_
_entity.id
_entity.type
_entity.pdbx_description
1 polymer ?
#
loop_
_entity_poly.entity_id
_entity_poly.type
_entity_poly.pdbx_seq_one_letter_code
_entity_poly.pdbx_strand_id
1 'polypeptide(L)'
;FWLKGSSQCPPCPEPGWSAGPHSPSDSMPAAPAAAVLSIFALACGPVAAAFDLKIGLCGFDGAAQGGTKDIMTFYLALEYWRSGPSNVSGGLVKPAGARAFNLSVTEISSACSGQVTFKSSISFFFDASTQPDIIIGCVCSSASLSLGRFSTTFGVPMLATASQSSLLSDKTEYPYLFRWCSTETADADMHSGLITYLGVREVTVIHSDSALSHKQKDRLLSLPALRGVELLVIRVPDISVSTPEGLEELRARLRLARAGASYTLVCYLWSAVQT
;
A
#
# COMPACT_ATOMS: atom_id res chain seq x y z
N PHE A 1 13.72 10.47 -13.54
CA PHE A 1 13.28 11.80 -14.01
C PHE A 1 12.62 12.52 -12.85
N TRP A 2 13.36 13.39 -12.15
CA TRP A 2 12.81 14.51 -11.41
C TRP A 2 13.84 15.63 -11.51
N LEU A 3 13.43 16.71 -12.15
CA LEU A 3 14.25 17.88 -12.44
C LEU A 3 14.39 18.74 -11.18
N LYS A 4 15.62 19.17 -10.95
CA LYS A 4 16.04 20.21 -10.01
C LYS A 4 15.40 21.53 -10.46
N GLY A 5 14.75 22.26 -9.55
CA GLY A 5 14.13 23.55 -9.86
C GLY A 5 14.09 24.47 -8.64
N SER A 6 15.06 25.41 -8.64
CA SER A 6 15.11 26.74 -8.01
C SER A 6 14.52 27.01 -6.62
N SER A 7 15.42 27.49 -5.78
CA SER A 7 15.30 28.27 -4.55
C SER A 7 14.24 29.39 -4.54
N GLN A 8 13.70 29.62 -3.33
CA GLN A 8 12.93 30.77 -2.81
C GLN A 8 11.40 30.65 -2.83
N CYS A 9 10.85 30.16 -1.72
CA CYS A 9 9.49 30.51 -1.27
C CYS A 9 9.59 31.67 -0.27
N PRO A 10 8.73 32.71 -0.36
CA PRO A 10 8.63 33.76 0.67
C PRO A 10 7.99 33.22 1.96
N PRO A 11 8.28 33.81 3.14
CA PRO A 11 7.74 33.34 4.40
C PRO A 11 6.24 33.62 4.52
N CYS A 12 5.47 32.60 4.90
CA CYS A 12 4.08 32.77 5.33
C CYS A 12 4.01 33.45 6.71
N PRO A 13 2.92 34.20 7.00
CA PRO A 13 2.81 35.00 8.23
C PRO A 13 2.56 34.15 9.47
N GLU A 14 3.16 34.54 10.59
CA GLU A 14 2.93 33.91 11.89
C GLU A 14 1.49 34.13 12.39
N PRO A 15 0.84 33.11 12.97
CA PRO A 15 -0.44 33.30 13.65
C PRO A 15 -0.20 33.94 15.03
N GLY A 16 -0.53 35.23 15.13
CA GLY A 16 -0.64 35.93 16.41
C GLY A 16 -1.77 35.35 17.25
N TRP A 17 -1.41 34.68 18.34
CA TRP A 17 -2.33 34.36 19.42
C TRP A 17 -2.10 35.34 20.58
N SER A 18 -3.07 36.25 20.74
CA SER A 18 -3.20 37.14 21.88
C SER A 18 -3.56 36.35 23.14
N ALA A 19 -2.66 36.35 24.13
CA ALA A 19 -2.92 35.85 25.47
C ALA A 19 -3.71 36.90 26.29
N GLY A 20 -4.76 36.44 26.98
CA GLY A 20 -5.55 37.19 27.97
C GLY A 20 -6.21 36.21 28.96
N PRO A 21 -6.53 36.63 30.19
CA PRO A 21 -5.87 36.08 31.37
C PRO A 21 -6.76 35.16 32.23
N HIS A 22 -6.16 34.10 32.77
CA HIS A 22 -6.61 33.48 34.02
C HIS A 22 -5.43 33.35 34.98
N SER A 23 -5.64 33.81 36.21
CA SER A 23 -4.73 33.75 37.36
C SER A 23 -5.38 32.88 38.46
N PRO A 24 -4.71 32.58 39.58
CA PRO A 24 -3.93 31.34 39.74
C PRO A 24 -4.25 30.59 41.04
N SER A 25 -4.21 29.26 41.03
CA SER A 25 -4.00 28.46 42.25
C SER A 25 -3.69 27.02 41.87
N ASP A 26 -2.42 26.64 41.92
CA ASP A 26 -1.98 25.68 42.94
C ASP A 26 -0.48 25.42 42.82
N SER A 27 0.17 25.66 43.95
CA SER A 27 1.58 25.52 44.23
C SER A 27 2.02 24.04 44.17
N MET A 28 3.09 23.77 43.42
CA MET A 28 3.97 22.64 43.66
C MET A 28 5.42 23.11 43.78
N PRO A 29 6.23 22.46 44.64
CA PRO A 29 7.46 23.03 45.16
C PRO A 29 8.63 22.93 44.17
N ALA A 30 9.49 23.94 44.25
CA ALA A 30 10.76 24.03 43.54
C ALA A 30 11.69 22.85 43.89
N ALA A 31 12.21 22.19 42.86
CA ALA A 31 13.40 21.34 42.95
C ALA A 31 14.61 22.11 42.37
N PRO A 32 15.81 21.95 42.97
CA PRO A 32 16.89 22.91 42.85
C PRO A 32 17.62 22.85 41.51
N ALA A 33 17.83 24.03 40.94
CA ALA A 33 18.76 24.33 39.86
C ALA A 33 20.22 24.16 40.34
N ALA A 34 20.64 22.92 40.59
CA ALA A 34 22.00 22.58 41.03
C ALA A 34 22.40 21.18 40.56
N ALA A 35 22.34 20.94 39.25
CA ALA A 35 23.11 19.86 38.59
C ALA A 35 23.57 20.29 37.17
N VAL A 36 23.55 21.59 36.91
CA VAL A 36 24.19 22.21 35.74
C VAL A 36 25.67 22.33 36.10
N LEU A 37 26.56 21.81 35.24
CA LEU A 37 28.03 21.75 35.39
C LEU A 37 28.60 20.54 36.13
N SER A 38 28.29 19.33 35.65
CA SER A 38 29.25 18.21 35.62
C SER A 38 28.69 17.12 34.70
N ILE A 39 29.28 16.97 33.53
CA ILE A 39 29.37 15.82 32.58
C ILE A 39 29.69 16.45 31.21
N PHE A 40 30.79 17.20 31.16
CA PHE A 40 31.52 17.46 29.93
C PHE A 40 32.86 16.76 30.14
N ALA A 41 33.13 15.79 29.26
CA ALA A 41 34.24 14.84 29.27
C ALA A 41 34.08 13.61 30.18
N LEU A 42 33.38 12.58 29.67
CA LEU A 42 33.89 11.21 29.76
C LEU A 42 33.26 10.30 28.70
N ALA A 43 34.16 9.81 27.84
CA ALA A 43 34.04 8.67 26.93
C ALA A 43 33.06 8.78 25.75
N CYS A 44 33.51 8.27 24.61
CA CYS A 44 32.72 7.89 23.45
C CYS A 44 31.30 7.45 23.85
N GLY A 45 30.30 8.31 23.63
CA GLY A 45 28.91 7.92 23.75
C GLY A 45 28.65 6.78 22.76
N PRO A 46 27.97 5.70 23.16
CA PRO A 46 27.81 4.52 22.31
C PRO A 46 27.13 4.98 21.02
N VAL A 47 27.66 4.53 19.89
CA VAL A 47 26.85 4.39 18.67
C VAL A 47 25.55 3.74 19.14
N ALA A 48 24.44 4.47 19.10
CA ALA A 48 23.19 4.04 19.71
C ALA A 48 22.97 2.57 19.35
N ALA A 49 22.91 1.69 20.36
CA ALA A 49 22.88 0.26 20.14
C ALA A 49 21.79 -0.05 19.11
N ALA A 50 22.13 -0.88 18.12
CA ALA A 50 21.18 -1.27 17.09
C ALA A 50 19.94 -1.86 17.77
N PHE A 51 18.75 -1.37 17.39
CA PHE A 51 17.50 -1.96 17.89
C PHE A 51 17.10 -3.12 16.97
N ASP A 52 16.38 -4.10 17.50
CA ASP A 52 15.86 -5.19 16.68
C ASP A 52 14.56 -4.74 16.02
N LEU A 53 14.51 -4.81 14.68
CA LEU A 53 13.33 -4.53 13.87
C LEU A 53 12.78 -5.83 13.30
N LYS A 54 11.57 -6.21 13.71
CA LYS A 54 10.87 -7.42 13.24
C LYS A 54 9.88 -7.04 12.15
N ILE A 55 10.04 -7.64 10.98
CA ILE A 55 9.18 -7.36 9.82
C ILE A 55 8.42 -8.63 9.44
N GLY A 56 7.09 -8.53 9.43
CA GLY A 56 6.22 -9.56 8.86
C GLY A 56 6.08 -9.36 7.36
N LEU A 57 6.61 -10.27 6.55
CA LEU A 57 6.49 -10.22 5.11
C LEU A 57 5.36 -11.14 4.64
N CYS A 58 4.28 -10.54 4.16
CA CYS A 58 3.15 -11.28 3.62
C CYS A 58 3.31 -11.52 2.11
N GLY A 59 3.58 -12.77 1.74
CA GLY A 59 3.82 -13.22 0.37
C GLY A 59 2.98 -14.44 0.01
N PHE A 60 3.21 -15.08 -1.12
CA PHE A 60 2.68 -16.41 -1.42
C PHE A 60 3.72 -17.23 -2.18
N ASP A 61 3.73 -18.53 -1.95
CA ASP A 61 4.75 -19.44 -2.47
C ASP A 61 4.63 -19.61 -4.00
N GLY A 62 5.76 -19.42 -4.70
CA GLY A 62 5.88 -19.64 -6.14
C GLY A 62 6.96 -18.77 -6.79
N ALA A 63 8.00 -19.39 -7.35
CA ALA A 63 9.22 -18.75 -7.91
C ALA A 63 9.00 -17.74 -9.07
N ALA A 64 7.76 -17.48 -9.49
CA ALA A 64 7.43 -16.67 -10.65
C ALA A 64 6.54 -15.44 -10.34
N GLN A 65 6.15 -15.18 -9.08
CA GLN A 65 5.05 -14.24 -8.82
C GLN A 65 5.39 -13.04 -7.93
N GLY A 66 4.54 -12.00 -8.01
CA GLY A 66 4.78 -10.66 -7.48
C GLY A 66 5.14 -10.60 -5.98
N GLY A 67 4.68 -11.57 -5.18
CA GLY A 67 5.04 -11.67 -3.76
C GLY A 67 6.54 -11.75 -3.52
N THR A 68 7.28 -12.57 -4.28
CA THR A 68 8.74 -12.69 -4.16
C THR A 68 9.45 -11.41 -4.60
N LYS A 69 8.94 -10.71 -5.63
CA LYS A 69 9.54 -9.46 -6.14
C LYS A 69 9.38 -8.31 -5.15
N ASP A 70 8.21 -8.19 -4.54
CA ASP A 70 7.94 -7.17 -3.52
C ASP A 70 8.82 -7.42 -2.28
N ILE A 71 8.87 -8.66 -1.81
CA ILE A 71 9.72 -9.10 -0.69
C ILE A 71 11.20 -8.77 -0.95
N MET A 72 11.72 -9.11 -2.14
CA MET A 72 13.10 -8.83 -2.51
C MET A 72 13.40 -7.33 -2.59
N THR A 73 12.45 -6.54 -3.11
CA THR A 73 12.60 -5.08 -3.20
C THR A 73 12.69 -4.44 -1.81
N PHE A 74 11.86 -4.88 -0.88
CA PHE A 74 11.93 -4.42 0.51
C PHE A 74 13.21 -4.87 1.21
N TYR A 75 13.62 -6.11 1.02
CA TYR A 75 14.88 -6.61 1.57
C TYR A 75 16.08 -5.79 1.07
N LEU A 76 16.15 -5.50 -0.23
CA LEU A 76 17.19 -4.65 -0.81
C LEU A 76 17.19 -3.23 -0.23
N ALA A 77 16.00 -2.64 -0.04
CA ALA A 77 15.88 -1.32 0.57
C ALA A 77 16.36 -1.30 2.02
N LEU A 78 16.04 -2.34 2.80
CA LEU A 78 16.47 -2.49 4.19
C LEU A 78 17.97 -2.73 4.29
N GLU A 79 18.53 -3.58 3.44
CA GLU A 79 19.98 -3.82 3.37
C GLU A 79 20.74 -2.57 2.96
N TYR A 80 20.20 -1.79 2.02
CA TYR A 80 20.74 -0.47 1.70
C TYR A 80 20.71 0.46 2.93
N TRP A 81 19.59 0.49 3.67
CA TRP A 81 19.49 1.31 4.87
C TRP A 81 20.46 0.87 5.97
N ARG A 82 20.67 -0.44 6.12
CA ARG A 82 21.55 -1.06 7.12
C ARG A 82 23.03 -0.87 6.79
N SER A 83 23.44 -1.14 5.55
CA SER A 83 24.86 -1.27 5.18
C SER A 83 25.30 -0.41 3.99
N GLY A 84 24.35 0.15 3.24
CA GLY A 84 24.65 1.00 2.08
C GLY A 84 25.27 2.36 2.41
N PRO A 85 25.77 3.09 1.40
CA PRO A 85 26.29 4.44 1.59
C PRO A 85 25.21 5.40 2.10
N SER A 86 25.63 6.51 2.73
CA SER A 86 24.70 7.55 3.22
C SER A 86 23.98 8.30 2.09
N ASN A 87 24.50 8.23 0.87
CA ASN A 87 23.95 8.89 -0.30
C ASN A 87 24.29 8.09 -1.57
N VAL A 88 23.27 7.79 -2.39
CA VAL A 88 23.45 7.35 -3.78
C VAL A 88 22.94 8.45 -4.70
N SER A 89 23.90 9.15 -5.33
CA SER A 89 23.69 10.15 -6.40
C SER A 89 22.62 11.23 -6.13
N GLY A 90 22.33 11.50 -4.85
CA GLY A 90 21.27 12.40 -4.39
C GLY A 90 19.85 11.83 -4.50
N GLY A 91 19.68 10.63 -5.05
CA GLY A 91 18.37 9.96 -5.20
C GLY A 91 17.94 9.16 -3.96
N LEU A 92 18.90 8.58 -3.24
CA LEU A 92 18.67 7.91 -1.96
C LEU A 92 19.61 8.49 -0.91
N VAL A 93 19.06 9.30 0.00
CA VAL A 93 19.83 9.92 1.09
C VAL A 93 19.33 9.36 2.42
N LYS A 94 20.23 8.78 3.21
CA LYS A 94 19.89 8.37 4.58
C LYS A 94 19.63 9.62 5.43
N PRO A 95 18.52 9.68 6.18
CA PRO A 95 18.24 10.77 7.09
C PRO A 95 19.40 10.94 8.07
N ALA A 96 19.75 12.19 8.37
CA ALA A 96 20.69 12.49 9.42
C ALA A 96 20.15 11.92 10.75
N GLY A 97 20.96 11.14 11.46
CA GLY A 97 20.56 10.50 12.72
C GLY A 97 19.75 9.22 12.59
N ALA A 98 19.65 8.61 11.39
CA ALA A 98 19.07 7.28 11.24
C ALA A 98 19.77 6.28 12.18
N ARG A 99 19.00 5.62 13.04
CA ARG A 99 19.51 4.62 13.99
C ARG A 99 19.87 3.34 13.27
N ALA A 100 20.95 2.69 13.72
CA ALA A 100 21.24 1.32 13.31
C ALA A 100 20.16 0.38 13.83
N PHE A 101 19.92 -0.72 13.11
CA PHE A 101 19.01 -1.78 13.51
C PHE A 101 19.51 -3.15 13.07
N ASN A 102 19.14 -4.18 13.81
CA ASN A 102 19.21 -5.56 13.36
C ASN A 102 17.87 -5.93 12.73
N LEU A 103 17.91 -6.67 11.63
CA LEU A 103 16.72 -7.05 10.90
C LEU A 103 16.34 -8.50 11.23
N SER A 104 15.10 -8.72 11.66
CA SER A 104 14.47 -10.04 11.70
C SER A 104 13.27 -10.04 10.77
N VAL A 105 13.16 -11.09 9.95
CA VAL A 105 12.09 -11.22 8.95
C VAL A 105 11.31 -12.48 9.26
N THR A 106 9.99 -12.34 9.31
CA THR A 106 9.05 -13.45 9.45
C THR A 106 8.18 -13.52 8.21
N GLU A 107 8.20 -14.66 7.54
CA GLU A 107 7.35 -14.88 6.38
C GLU A 107 5.95 -15.31 6.79
N ILE A 108 4.95 -14.63 6.24
CA ILE A 108 3.53 -14.91 6.40
C ILE A 108 3.02 -15.39 5.04
N SER A 109 2.85 -16.71 4.88
CA SER A 109 2.30 -17.26 3.64
C SER A 109 0.82 -16.88 3.54
N SER A 110 0.47 -16.19 2.46
CA SER A 110 -0.90 -15.79 2.14
C SER A 110 -1.61 -16.79 1.25
N ALA A 111 -0.88 -17.52 0.41
CA ALA A 111 -1.43 -18.33 -0.68
C ALA A 111 -2.58 -17.64 -1.44
N CYS A 112 -2.53 -16.30 -1.56
CA CYS A 112 -3.59 -15.47 -2.11
C CYS A 112 -4.99 -15.68 -1.47
N SER A 113 -5.05 -16.14 -0.22
CA SER A 113 -6.27 -16.54 0.50
C SER A 113 -6.33 -15.92 1.89
N GLY A 114 -7.47 -15.33 2.23
CA GLY A 114 -7.71 -14.78 3.57
C GLY A 114 -7.64 -15.84 4.67
N GLN A 115 -8.07 -17.07 4.41
CA GLN A 115 -8.04 -18.17 5.39
C GLN A 115 -6.63 -18.68 5.66
N VAL A 116 -5.83 -18.84 4.60
CA VAL A 116 -4.42 -19.28 4.74
C VAL A 116 -3.63 -18.19 5.47
N THR A 117 -3.81 -16.93 5.07
CA THR A 117 -3.19 -15.78 5.74
C THR A 117 -3.57 -15.71 7.22
N PHE A 118 -4.84 -15.94 7.55
CA PHE A 118 -5.28 -15.98 8.95
C PHE A 118 -4.53 -17.07 9.73
N LYS A 119 -4.52 -18.29 9.19
CA LYS A 119 -3.86 -19.44 9.83
C LYS A 119 -2.35 -19.21 10.01
N SER A 120 -1.67 -18.67 9.01
CA SER A 120 -0.22 -18.42 9.05
C SER A 120 0.16 -17.26 9.96
N SER A 121 -0.77 -16.35 10.27
CA SER A 121 -0.49 -15.16 11.09
C SER A 121 -0.66 -15.41 12.59
N ILE A 122 -1.56 -16.32 12.99
CA ILE A 122 -1.93 -16.52 14.41
C ILE A 122 -0.69 -16.69 15.30
N SER A 123 0.24 -17.58 14.97
CA SER A 123 1.38 -17.87 15.85
C SER A 123 2.27 -16.65 16.11
N PHE A 124 2.38 -15.74 15.14
CA PHE A 124 3.27 -14.57 15.25
C PHE A 124 2.64 -13.45 16.07
N PHE A 125 1.34 -13.22 15.95
CA PHE A 125 0.69 -12.11 16.66
C PHE A 125 0.33 -12.43 18.11
N PHE A 126 0.14 -13.72 18.45
CA PHE A 126 -0.18 -14.11 19.83
C PHE A 126 1.05 -14.39 20.71
N ASP A 127 2.26 -14.33 20.14
CA ASP A 127 3.51 -14.42 20.87
C ASP A 127 4.29 -13.10 20.73
N ALA A 128 4.39 -12.34 21.83
CA ALA A 128 5.09 -11.05 21.85
C ALA A 128 6.57 -11.15 21.41
N SER A 129 7.19 -12.33 21.53
CA SER A 129 8.57 -12.54 21.08
C SER A 129 8.68 -12.63 19.55
N THR A 130 7.62 -12.99 18.84
CA THR A 130 7.58 -13.15 17.38
C THR A 130 6.67 -12.16 16.65
N GLN A 131 5.93 -11.34 17.40
CA GLN A 131 5.09 -10.28 16.83
C GLN A 131 5.91 -9.29 15.99
N PRO A 132 5.51 -9.01 14.74
CA PRO A 132 6.20 -8.04 13.90
C PRO A 132 5.91 -6.60 14.36
N ASP A 133 6.89 -5.72 14.22
CA ASP A 133 6.75 -4.27 14.44
C ASP A 133 6.04 -3.60 13.25
N ILE A 134 6.18 -4.17 12.06
CA ILE A 134 5.53 -3.73 10.83
C ILE A 134 5.27 -4.91 9.91
N ILE A 135 4.17 -4.84 9.18
CA ILE A 135 3.82 -5.81 8.13
C ILE A 135 4.01 -5.16 6.77
N ILE A 136 4.66 -5.86 5.85
CA ILE A 136 4.77 -5.45 4.45
C ILE A 136 4.14 -6.53 3.57
N GLY A 137 3.35 -6.12 2.58
CA GLY A 137 2.41 -6.98 1.87
C GLY A 137 1.02 -6.90 2.51
N CYS A 138 0.04 -7.71 2.11
CA CYS A 138 0.08 -8.75 1.09
C CYS A 138 -0.19 -8.18 -0.31
N VAL A 139 0.10 -8.99 -1.33
CA VAL A 139 -0.26 -8.69 -2.73
C VAL A 139 -1.75 -8.88 -2.96
N CYS A 140 -2.31 -10.00 -2.50
CA CYS A 140 -3.69 -10.37 -2.76
C CYS A 140 -4.67 -9.66 -1.83
N SER A 141 -5.75 -9.12 -2.40
CA SER A 141 -6.75 -8.37 -1.63
C SER A 141 -7.45 -9.17 -0.53
N SER A 142 -7.78 -10.44 -0.77
CA SER A 142 -8.36 -11.34 0.24
C SER A 142 -7.42 -11.55 1.43
N ALA A 143 -6.14 -11.74 1.17
CA ALA A 143 -5.10 -11.87 2.17
C ALA A 143 -4.90 -10.56 2.95
N SER A 144 -4.84 -9.43 2.24
CA SER A 144 -4.68 -8.12 2.86
C SER A 144 -5.85 -7.73 3.76
N LEU A 145 -7.08 -8.09 3.40
CA LEU A 145 -8.26 -7.91 4.26
C LEU A 145 -8.16 -8.73 5.55
N SER A 146 -7.65 -9.96 5.46
CA SER A 146 -7.47 -10.84 6.61
C SER A 146 -6.36 -10.33 7.53
N LEU A 147 -5.18 -10.05 6.99
CA LEU A 147 -4.03 -9.56 7.75
C LEU A 147 -4.23 -8.13 8.28
N GLY A 148 -4.97 -7.30 7.55
CA GLY A 148 -5.37 -5.96 7.99
C GLY A 148 -6.19 -5.97 9.29
N ARG A 149 -6.92 -7.05 9.57
CA ARG A 149 -7.64 -7.23 10.84
C ARG A 149 -6.68 -7.53 11.99
N PHE A 150 -5.61 -8.31 11.76
CA PHE A 150 -4.53 -8.47 12.75
C PHE A 150 -3.82 -7.15 13.00
N SER A 151 -3.43 -6.45 11.93
CA SER A 151 -2.84 -5.10 11.99
C SER A 151 -3.66 -4.17 12.88
N THR A 152 -4.99 -4.17 12.70
CA THR A 152 -5.91 -3.37 13.49
C THR A 152 -6.02 -3.83 14.94
N THR A 153 -6.16 -5.14 15.16
CA THR A 153 -6.34 -5.74 16.50
C THR A 153 -5.11 -5.53 17.38
N PHE A 154 -3.90 -5.67 16.81
CA PHE A 154 -2.64 -5.62 17.56
C PHE A 154 -1.94 -4.25 17.45
N GLY A 155 -2.52 -3.28 16.74
CA GLY A 155 -1.94 -1.96 16.55
C GLY A 155 -0.62 -1.97 15.77
N VAL A 156 -0.43 -2.97 14.90
CA VAL A 156 0.79 -3.11 14.08
C VAL A 156 0.54 -2.47 12.72
N PRO A 157 1.33 -1.47 12.28
CA PRO A 157 1.16 -0.89 10.96
C PRO A 157 1.40 -1.91 9.85
N MET A 158 0.58 -1.84 8.80
CA MET A 158 0.66 -2.71 7.64
C MET A 158 0.73 -1.91 6.35
N LEU A 159 1.64 -2.26 5.44
CA LEU A 159 1.72 -1.69 4.10
C LEU A 159 1.39 -2.75 3.05
N ALA A 160 0.15 -2.73 2.54
CA ALA A 160 -0.26 -3.57 1.42
C ALA A 160 0.37 -3.07 0.11
N THR A 161 1.20 -3.90 -0.52
CA THR A 161 2.04 -3.47 -1.65
C THR A 161 1.28 -3.41 -2.98
N ALA A 162 0.37 -4.36 -3.22
CA ALA A 162 -0.33 -4.49 -4.49
C ALA A 162 -1.85 -4.69 -4.36
N SER A 163 -2.41 -4.72 -3.15
CA SER A 163 -3.85 -4.88 -2.99
C SER A 163 -4.59 -3.62 -3.44
N GLN A 164 -5.50 -3.80 -4.40
CA GLN A 164 -6.31 -2.71 -4.93
C GLN A 164 -7.62 -2.52 -4.16
N SER A 165 -8.09 -3.50 -3.38
CA SER A 165 -9.46 -3.47 -2.82
C SER A 165 -9.80 -2.16 -2.09
N SER A 166 -10.85 -1.49 -2.55
CA SER A 166 -11.41 -0.28 -1.94
C SER A 166 -11.88 -0.50 -0.50
N LEU A 167 -12.19 -1.75 -0.10
CA LEU A 167 -12.58 -2.10 1.27
C LEU A 167 -11.50 -1.76 2.30
N LEU A 168 -10.22 -1.87 1.90
CA LEU A 168 -9.07 -1.50 2.75
C LEU A 168 -8.93 0.02 2.98
N SER A 169 -9.78 0.83 2.35
CA SER A 169 -9.79 2.29 2.52
C SER A 169 -10.59 2.72 3.74
N ASP A 170 -11.44 1.85 4.30
CA ASP A 170 -12.22 2.18 5.49
C ASP A 170 -11.28 2.28 6.71
N LYS A 171 -11.04 3.51 7.18
CA LYS A 171 -10.17 3.77 8.34
C LYS A 171 -10.82 3.49 9.67
N THR A 172 -12.12 3.19 9.70
CA THR A 172 -12.80 2.70 10.90
C THR A 172 -12.55 1.20 11.09
N GLU A 173 -12.51 0.40 10.00
CA GLU A 173 -12.18 -1.03 10.05
C GLU A 173 -10.66 -1.30 9.95
N TYR A 174 -9.92 -0.49 9.19
CA TYR A 174 -8.49 -0.68 8.91
C TYR A 174 -7.62 0.57 9.20
N PRO A 175 -7.59 1.08 10.45
CA PRO A 175 -6.87 2.30 10.80
C PRO A 175 -5.34 2.21 10.64
N TYR A 176 -4.74 1.03 10.82
CA TYR A 176 -3.29 0.81 10.75
C TYR A 176 -2.78 0.38 9.38
N LEU A 177 -3.67 0.28 8.39
CA LEU A 177 -3.33 -0.19 7.06
C LEU A 177 -3.04 0.96 6.11
N PHE A 178 -1.93 0.84 5.40
CA PHE A 178 -1.49 1.70 4.33
C PHE A 178 -1.36 0.87 3.06
N ARG A 179 -1.35 1.52 1.90
CA ARG A 179 -1.09 0.83 0.64
C ARG A 179 -0.36 1.72 -0.34
N TRP A 180 0.37 1.08 -1.23
CA TRP A 180 1.03 1.72 -2.36
C TRP A 180 0.11 1.82 -3.58
N CYS A 181 -0.63 0.75 -3.87
CA CYS A 181 -1.44 0.63 -5.07
C CYS A 181 -2.70 1.52 -5.03
N SER A 182 -3.18 1.93 -6.20
CA SER A 182 -4.49 2.59 -6.38
C SER A 182 -5.64 1.63 -6.06
N THR A 183 -6.86 2.16 -5.99
CA THR A 183 -8.06 1.32 -5.83
C THR A 183 -8.69 0.96 -7.15
N GLU A 184 -9.43 -0.14 -7.18
CA GLU A 184 -10.29 -0.45 -8.32
C GLU A 184 -11.25 0.70 -8.63
N THR A 185 -11.76 1.40 -7.60
CA THR A 185 -12.65 2.55 -7.80
C THR A 185 -11.92 3.79 -8.34
N ALA A 186 -10.70 4.05 -7.90
CA ALA A 186 -9.90 5.16 -8.40
C ALA A 186 -9.45 4.92 -9.85
N ASP A 187 -9.13 3.68 -10.19
CA ASP A 187 -8.80 3.28 -11.57
C ASP A 187 -10.02 3.45 -12.50
N ALA A 188 -11.23 3.12 -12.03
CA ALA A 188 -12.46 3.38 -12.78
C ALA A 188 -12.71 4.89 -12.99
N ASP A 189 -12.44 5.71 -11.97
CA ASP A 189 -12.54 7.18 -12.07
C ASP A 189 -11.53 7.73 -13.10
N MET A 190 -10.32 7.18 -13.14
CA MET A 190 -9.31 7.52 -14.14
C MET A 190 -9.76 7.16 -15.56
N HIS A 191 -10.30 5.96 -15.78
CA HIS A 191 -10.79 5.55 -17.10
C HIS A 191 -11.93 6.44 -17.60
N SER A 192 -12.83 6.85 -16.70
CA SER A 192 -13.90 7.80 -17.00
C SER A 192 -13.36 9.18 -17.44
N GLY A 193 -12.31 9.66 -16.75
CA GLY A 193 -11.60 10.87 -17.14
C GLY A 193 -10.99 10.75 -18.54
N LEU A 194 -10.39 9.60 -18.87
CA LEU A 194 -9.82 9.35 -20.20
C LEU A 194 -10.88 9.30 -21.30
N ILE A 195 -12.01 8.61 -21.07
CA ILE A 195 -13.15 8.56 -22.00
C ILE A 195 -13.65 9.98 -22.31
N THR A 196 -13.79 10.80 -21.27
CA THR A 196 -14.23 12.21 -21.39
C THR A 196 -13.21 13.03 -22.18
N TYR A 197 -11.93 12.94 -21.81
CA TYR A 197 -10.85 13.71 -22.43
C TYR A 197 -10.72 13.40 -23.93
N LEU A 198 -10.87 12.13 -24.30
CA LEU A 198 -10.81 11.68 -25.69
C LEU A 198 -12.12 11.92 -26.48
N GLY A 199 -13.20 12.36 -25.82
CA GLY A 199 -14.50 12.56 -26.46
C GLY A 199 -15.14 11.29 -27.01
N VAL A 200 -14.81 10.13 -26.42
CA VAL A 200 -15.30 8.83 -26.87
C VAL A 200 -16.79 8.71 -26.57
N ARG A 201 -17.56 8.22 -27.55
CA ARG A 201 -19.02 8.04 -27.45
C ARG A 201 -19.48 6.59 -27.47
N GLU A 202 -18.57 5.65 -27.74
CA GLU A 202 -18.86 4.22 -27.71
C GLU A 202 -17.74 3.50 -26.97
N VAL A 203 -18.09 2.75 -25.92
CA VAL A 203 -17.13 2.06 -25.07
C VAL A 203 -17.58 0.62 -24.84
N THR A 204 -16.68 -0.33 -25.08
CA THR A 204 -16.86 -1.71 -24.64
C THR A 204 -16.15 -1.93 -23.31
N VAL A 205 -16.88 -2.39 -22.29
CA VAL A 205 -16.33 -2.75 -20.98
C VAL A 205 -16.31 -4.28 -20.87
N ILE A 206 -15.13 -4.86 -20.78
CA ILE A 206 -14.94 -6.28 -20.54
C ILE A 206 -14.54 -6.47 -19.07
N HIS A 207 -15.25 -7.31 -18.33
CA HIS A 207 -14.92 -7.57 -16.93
C HIS A 207 -14.98 -9.06 -16.59
N SER A 208 -14.14 -9.48 -15.66
CA SER A 208 -14.20 -10.84 -15.10
C SER A 208 -15.29 -10.97 -14.01
N ASP A 209 -15.49 -12.18 -13.49
CA ASP A 209 -16.45 -12.52 -12.44
C ASP A 209 -15.94 -12.23 -11.02
N SER A 210 -14.71 -11.73 -10.90
CA SER A 210 -14.16 -11.35 -9.61
C SER A 210 -14.95 -10.19 -8.99
N ALA A 211 -15.10 -10.21 -7.67
CA ALA A 211 -15.78 -9.13 -6.93
C ALA A 211 -15.14 -7.75 -7.17
N LEU A 212 -13.82 -7.72 -7.40
CA LEU A 212 -13.08 -6.50 -7.72
C LEU A 212 -13.46 -5.98 -9.11
N SER A 213 -13.46 -6.84 -10.12
CA SER A 213 -13.86 -6.53 -11.50
C SER A 213 -15.30 -6.01 -11.54
N HIS A 214 -16.21 -6.64 -10.79
CA HIS A 214 -17.60 -6.17 -10.65
C HIS A 214 -17.68 -4.76 -10.08
N LYS A 215 -17.02 -4.50 -8.95
CA LYS A 215 -17.06 -3.18 -8.30
C LYS A 215 -16.44 -2.10 -9.19
N GLN A 216 -15.35 -2.43 -9.88
CA GLN A 216 -14.68 -1.51 -10.80
C GLN A 216 -15.57 -1.12 -11.98
N LYS A 217 -16.20 -2.12 -12.61
CA LYS A 217 -17.20 -1.93 -13.66
C LYS A 217 -18.38 -1.10 -13.15
N ASP A 218 -18.98 -1.46 -12.02
CA ASP A 218 -20.13 -0.75 -11.46
C ASP A 218 -19.79 0.70 -11.15
N ARG A 219 -18.59 0.96 -10.61
CA ARG A 219 -18.10 2.31 -10.39
C ARG A 219 -18.02 3.08 -11.71
N LEU A 220 -17.36 2.54 -12.73
CA LEU A 220 -17.24 3.21 -14.04
C LEU A 220 -18.62 3.58 -14.60
N LEU A 221 -19.55 2.62 -14.64
CA LEU A 221 -20.89 2.80 -15.20
C LEU A 221 -21.74 3.80 -14.42
N SER A 222 -21.46 4.00 -13.13
CA SER A 222 -22.17 4.98 -12.29
C SER A 222 -21.74 6.43 -12.51
N LEU A 223 -20.59 6.66 -13.18
CA LEU A 223 -20.01 7.99 -13.28
C LEU A 223 -20.77 8.87 -14.29
N PRO A 224 -20.99 10.18 -13.99
CA PRO A 224 -21.71 11.08 -14.88
C PRO A 224 -21.16 11.20 -16.29
N ALA A 225 -19.84 11.05 -16.44
CA ALA A 225 -19.13 11.09 -17.72
C ALA A 225 -19.55 9.98 -18.71
N LEU A 226 -20.19 8.91 -18.22
CA LEU A 226 -20.67 7.82 -19.07
C LEU A 226 -22.10 8.08 -19.57
N ARG A 227 -22.75 9.18 -19.15
CA ARG A 227 -24.09 9.53 -19.66
C ARG A 227 -24.00 9.91 -21.14
N GLY A 228 -24.77 9.23 -21.97
CA GLY A 228 -24.77 9.46 -23.43
C GLY A 228 -23.61 8.79 -24.17
N VAL A 229 -22.80 7.97 -23.48
CA VAL A 229 -21.87 7.04 -24.09
C VAL A 229 -22.61 5.73 -24.34
N GLU A 230 -22.57 5.20 -25.56
CA GLU A 230 -23.07 3.87 -25.88
C GLU A 230 -22.14 2.82 -25.27
N LEU A 231 -22.73 1.86 -24.56
CA LEU A 231 -21.98 0.92 -23.73
C LEU A 231 -22.32 -0.52 -24.10
N LEU A 232 -21.29 -1.27 -24.47
CA LEU A 232 -21.35 -2.72 -24.56
C LEU A 232 -20.61 -3.32 -23.37
N VAL A 233 -21.33 -4.02 -22.49
CA VAL A 233 -20.72 -4.66 -21.31
C VAL A 233 -20.63 -6.16 -21.54
N ILE A 234 -19.42 -6.70 -21.50
CA ILE A 234 -19.14 -8.11 -21.72
C ILE A 234 -18.58 -8.71 -20.43
N ARG A 235 -19.33 -9.66 -19.90
CA ARG A 235 -18.91 -10.51 -18.80
C ARG A 235 -18.05 -11.66 -19.33
N VAL A 236 -16.92 -11.88 -18.70
CA VAL A 236 -16.02 -13.02 -18.95
C VAL A 236 -15.96 -13.83 -17.65
N PRO A 237 -16.14 -15.16 -17.68
CA PRO A 237 -15.90 -15.98 -16.49
C PRO A 237 -14.46 -15.79 -16.00
N ASP A 238 -14.22 -16.05 -14.72
CA ASP A 238 -12.84 -16.09 -14.21
C ASP A 238 -12.10 -17.26 -14.89
N ILE A 239 -11.32 -16.91 -15.90
CA ILE A 239 -10.53 -17.83 -16.72
C ILE A 239 -9.06 -17.52 -16.52
N SER A 240 -8.24 -18.56 -16.47
CA SER A 240 -6.80 -18.38 -16.45
C SER A 240 -6.30 -18.09 -17.86
N VAL A 241 -5.88 -16.85 -18.12
CA VAL A 241 -5.29 -16.47 -19.42
C VAL A 241 -3.90 -17.08 -19.64
N SER A 242 -3.34 -17.77 -18.64
CA SER A 242 -2.09 -18.52 -18.79
C SER A 242 -2.30 -19.88 -19.45
N THR A 243 -3.53 -20.38 -19.56
CA THR A 243 -3.83 -21.63 -20.27
C THR A 243 -4.28 -21.36 -21.72
N PRO A 244 -3.95 -22.24 -22.68
CA PRO A 244 -4.42 -22.12 -24.05
C PRO A 244 -5.95 -22.03 -24.15
N GLU A 245 -6.67 -22.80 -23.33
CA GLU A 245 -8.14 -22.84 -23.29
C GLU A 245 -8.71 -21.51 -22.79
N GLY A 246 -8.15 -20.95 -21.71
CA GLY A 246 -8.58 -19.67 -21.17
C GLY A 246 -8.27 -18.52 -22.14
N LEU A 247 -7.15 -18.59 -22.86
CA LEU A 247 -6.82 -17.61 -23.89
C LEU A 247 -7.78 -17.70 -25.09
N GLU A 248 -8.16 -18.89 -25.54
CA GLU A 248 -9.15 -19.06 -26.61
C GLU A 248 -10.55 -18.59 -26.20
N GLU A 249 -10.99 -18.89 -24.97
CA GLU A 249 -12.27 -18.35 -24.44
C GLU A 249 -12.24 -16.82 -24.41
N LEU A 250 -11.15 -16.21 -23.93
CA LEU A 250 -10.98 -14.75 -23.94
C LEU A 250 -11.05 -14.20 -25.38
N ARG A 251 -10.36 -14.85 -26.33
CA ARG A 251 -10.40 -14.48 -27.76
C ARG A 251 -11.81 -14.57 -28.32
N ALA A 252 -12.58 -15.62 -27.99
CA ALA A 252 -13.96 -15.76 -28.42
C ALA A 252 -14.84 -14.60 -27.92
N ARG A 253 -14.67 -14.19 -26.64
CA ARG A 253 -15.36 -13.02 -26.07
C ARG A 253 -14.91 -11.70 -26.70
N LEU A 254 -13.63 -11.54 -26.98
CA LEU A 254 -13.09 -10.36 -27.67
C LEU A 254 -13.59 -10.26 -29.13
N ARG A 255 -13.84 -11.38 -29.81
CA ARG A 255 -14.46 -11.35 -31.15
C ARG A 255 -15.87 -10.78 -31.12
N LEU A 256 -16.66 -11.07 -30.06
CA LEU A 256 -17.96 -10.44 -29.84
C LEU A 256 -17.82 -8.93 -29.59
N ALA A 257 -16.84 -8.52 -28.80
CA ALA A 257 -16.53 -7.10 -28.55
C ALA A 257 -16.23 -6.33 -29.86
N ARG A 258 -15.46 -6.96 -30.75
CA ARG A 258 -15.04 -6.38 -32.03
C ARG A 258 -16.16 -6.33 -33.09
N ALA A 259 -17.24 -7.08 -32.89
CA ALA A 259 -18.44 -6.98 -33.73
C ALA A 259 -19.28 -5.74 -33.39
N GLY A 260 -19.08 -5.14 -32.21
CA GLY A 260 -19.57 -3.79 -31.90
C GLY A 260 -18.71 -2.73 -32.58
N ALA A 261 -19.30 -1.61 -32.98
CA ALA A 261 -18.59 -0.51 -33.65
C ALA A 261 -17.61 0.25 -32.73
N SER A 262 -17.50 -0.13 -31.45
CA SER A 262 -16.73 0.57 -30.44
C SER A 262 -15.22 0.39 -30.62
N TYR A 263 -14.52 1.50 -30.86
CA TYR A 263 -13.05 1.54 -30.97
C TYR A 263 -12.32 1.67 -29.63
N THR A 264 -13.05 1.86 -28.52
CA THR A 264 -12.47 1.99 -27.18
C THR A 264 -12.85 0.80 -26.31
N LEU A 265 -11.83 0.16 -25.74
CA LEU A 265 -11.95 -1.02 -24.89
C LEU A 265 -11.43 -0.73 -23.50
N VAL A 266 -12.25 -0.98 -22.48
CA VAL A 266 -11.85 -0.95 -21.07
C VAL A 266 -11.92 -2.36 -20.52
N CYS A 267 -10.81 -2.86 -19.97
CA CYS A 267 -10.70 -4.23 -19.48
C CYS A 267 -10.46 -4.25 -17.97
N TYR A 268 -11.36 -4.91 -17.25
CA TYR A 268 -11.28 -5.24 -15.83
C TYR A 268 -11.12 -6.74 -15.67
N LEU A 269 -9.96 -7.23 -16.10
CA LEU A 269 -9.63 -8.64 -16.06
C LEU A 269 -8.74 -8.88 -14.85
N TRP A 270 -9.26 -9.64 -13.89
CA TRP A 270 -8.41 -10.24 -12.88
C TRP A 270 -8.06 -11.65 -13.35
N SER A 271 -6.78 -11.93 -13.57
CA SER A 271 -6.36 -13.32 -13.65
C SER A 271 -6.43 -13.88 -12.23
N ALA A 272 -7.38 -14.77 -11.98
CA ALA A 272 -7.22 -15.73 -10.91
C ALA A 272 -5.96 -16.52 -11.23
N VAL A 273 -4.80 -16.08 -10.74
CA VAL A 273 -3.64 -16.97 -10.66
C VAL A 273 -3.97 -17.93 -9.53
N GLN A 274 -4.81 -18.91 -9.83
CA GLN A 274 -5.03 -20.04 -8.96
C GLN A 274 -3.92 -21.05 -9.24
N THR A 275 -3.17 -21.30 -8.18
CA THR A 275 -2.45 -22.53 -7.86
C THR A 275 -3.16 -23.78 -8.35
#